data_AF-A0A354FH68-F1
#
_entry.id   AF-A0A354FH68-F1
#
_cell.length_a   1.000
_cell.length_b   1.000
_cell.length_c   1.000
_cell.angle_alpha   90.00
_cell.angle_beta   90.00
_cell.angle_gamma   90.00
#
_symmetry.space_group_name_H-M   'P 1'
#
loop_
_entity.id
_entity.type
_entity.pdbx_description
1 polymer ?
#
loop_
_entity_poly.entity_id
_entity_poly.type
_entity_poly.pdbx_seq_one_letter_code
_entity_poly.pdbx_strand_id
1 'polypeptide(L)'
;MRLLSWNIQYGKGGADGRIDLKRIARVIRSRELPDVMGLQEISRWAPDTDSGADQLEQLRQLFPEYNAFYGPALERSGGTNRGLRQFGNLIL
;
A
#
# COMPACT_ATOMS: atom_id res chain seq x y z
N MET A 1 4.59 23.13 0.48
CA MET A 1 4.38 21.84 -0.18
C MET A 1 5.33 20.81 0.42
N ARG A 2 4.80 19.68 0.91
CA ARG A 2 5.49 18.59 1.59
C ARG A 2 5.23 17.31 0.84
N LEU A 3 6.31 16.58 0.55
CA LEU A 3 6.25 15.30 -0.15
C LEU A 3 6.71 14.19 0.79
N LEU A 4 5.97 13.08 0.82
CA LEU A 4 6.45 11.83 1.39
C LEU A 4 6.65 10.84 0.25
N SER A 5 7.80 10.16 0.25
CA SER A 5 8.01 8.97 -0.58
C SER A 5 8.49 7.85 0.34
N TRP A 6 7.80 6.72 0.32
CA TRP A 6 8.13 5.59 1.19
C TRP A 6 7.79 4.25 0.55
N ASN A 7 8.82 3.42 0.38
CA ASN A 7 8.65 2.02 0.09
C ASN A 7 8.23 1.32 1.40
N ILE A 8 6.95 0.94 1.49
CA ILE A 8 6.37 0.37 2.70
C ILE A 8 6.48 -1.16 2.75
N GLN A 9 7.11 -1.76 1.74
CA GLN A 9 7.31 -3.20 1.60
C GLN A 9 6.00 -3.98 1.82
N TYR A 10 4.93 -3.61 1.09
CA TYR A 10 3.56 -4.15 1.24
C TYR A 10 3.07 -4.21 2.70
N GLY A 11 3.48 -3.25 3.53
CA GLY A 11 3.11 -3.18 4.94
C GLY A 11 3.96 -4.03 5.89
N LYS A 12 4.96 -4.77 5.38
CA LYS A 12 5.87 -5.62 6.16
C LYS A 12 6.88 -4.86 7.02
N GLY A 13 7.02 -3.54 6.83
CA GLY A 13 8.16 -2.76 7.34
C GLY A 13 8.57 -3.04 8.80
N GLY A 14 9.83 -2.79 9.16
CA GLY A 14 10.34 -3.08 10.53
C GLY A 14 10.87 -4.50 10.72
N ALA A 15 11.49 -4.76 11.87
CA ALA A 15 12.30 -5.96 12.09
C ALA A 15 11.48 -7.24 12.41
N ASP A 16 10.18 -7.12 12.67
CA ASP A 16 9.32 -8.25 13.08
C ASP A 16 8.65 -8.98 11.90
N GLY A 17 8.81 -8.46 10.68
CA GLY A 17 8.31 -9.08 9.45
C GLY A 17 6.79 -9.17 9.34
N ARG A 18 6.04 -8.45 10.20
CA ARG A 18 4.57 -8.43 10.20
C ARG A 18 4.03 -7.43 9.18
N ILE A 19 3.03 -7.87 8.41
CA ILE A 19 2.26 -7.00 7.53
C ILE A 19 1.23 -6.22 8.36
N ASP A 20 1.40 -4.91 8.49
CA ASP A 20 0.50 -4.03 9.23
C ASP A 20 0.44 -2.62 8.61
N LEU A 21 -0.53 -2.41 7.72
CA LEU A 21 -0.78 -1.09 7.11
C LEU A 21 -1.28 -0.03 8.12
N LYS A 22 -1.92 -0.44 9.22
CA LYS A 22 -2.35 0.50 10.27
C LYS A 22 -1.14 1.10 10.98
N ARG A 23 -0.07 0.31 11.15
CA ARG A 23 1.20 0.81 11.68
C ARG A 23 1.86 1.81 10.75
N ILE A 24 1.88 1.56 9.44
CA ILE A 24 2.35 2.52 8.43
C ILE A 24 1.55 3.82 8.53
N ALA A 25 0.22 3.72 8.55
CA ALA A 25 -0.66 4.88 8.68
C ALA A 25 -0.42 5.65 9.99
N ARG A 26 -0.21 4.95 11.11
CA ARG A 26 0.12 5.58 12.40
C ARG A 26 1.44 6.34 12.34
N VAL A 27 2.46 5.81 11.67
CA VAL A 27 3.75 6.51 11.49
C VAL A 27 3.57 7.77 10.66
N ILE A 28 2.83 7.70 9.55
CA ILE A 28 2.55 8.87 8.71
C ILE A 28 1.79 9.93 9.50
N ARG A 29 0.72 9.54 10.22
CA ARG A 29 -0.12 10.43 11.03
C ARG A 29 0.55 10.95 12.31
N SER A 30 1.65 10.34 12.76
CA SER A 30 2.44 10.86 13.90
C SER A 30 3.20 12.14 13.56
N ARG A 31 3.23 12.50 12.27
CA ARG A 31 3.76 13.75 11.75
C ARG A 31 2.61 14.52 11.11
N GLU A 32 2.90 15.76 10.70
CA GLU A 32 1.97 16.49 9.86
C GLU A 32 1.79 15.76 8.53
N LEU A 33 0.53 15.62 8.11
CA LEU A 33 0.16 14.98 6.86
C LEU A 33 0.80 15.72 5.67
N PRO A 34 1.49 15.02 4.75
CA PRO A 34 2.11 15.64 3.59
C PRO A 34 1.07 16.03 2.53
N ASP A 35 1.39 16.97 1.65
CA ASP A 35 0.47 17.37 0.58
C ASP A 35 0.31 16.27 -0.49
N VAL A 36 1.35 15.46 -0.69
CA VAL A 36 1.36 14.30 -1.59
C VAL A 36 2.19 13.16 -1.00
N MET A 37 1.70 11.92 -1.08
CA MET A 37 2.38 10.70 -0.66
C MET A 37 2.58 9.73 -1.82
N GLY A 38 3.83 9.37 -2.09
CA GLY A 38 4.18 8.23 -2.93
C GLY A 38 4.49 7.01 -2.07
N LEU A 39 3.60 6.01 -2.09
CA LEU A 39 3.82 4.73 -1.41
C LEU A 39 4.17 3.65 -2.44
N GLN A 40 5.33 3.02 -2.31
CA GLN A 40 5.75 1.92 -3.18
C GLN A 40 5.54 0.56 -2.54
N GLU A 41 5.56 -0.48 -3.39
CA GLU A 41 5.36 -1.88 -3.01
C GLU A 41 3.96 -2.16 -2.47
N ILE A 42 2.94 -1.61 -3.11
CA ILE A 42 1.54 -1.92 -2.79
C ILE A 42 1.16 -3.23 -3.48
N SER A 43 0.68 -4.19 -2.69
CA SER A 43 0.22 -5.49 -3.20
C SER A 43 -1.31 -5.54 -3.29
N ARG A 44 -1.83 -6.06 -4.39
CA ARG A 44 -3.27 -6.33 -4.53
C ARG A 44 -3.49 -7.77 -4.99
N TRP A 45 -4.34 -8.49 -4.27
CA TRP A 45 -4.83 -9.83 -4.65
C TRP A 45 -3.74 -10.91 -4.81
N ALA A 46 -2.52 -10.67 -4.31
CA ALA A 46 -1.42 -11.62 -4.33
C ALA A 46 -1.49 -12.56 -3.11
N PRO A 47 -1.74 -13.88 -3.28
CA PRO A 47 -1.91 -14.80 -2.15
C PRO A 47 -0.67 -14.94 -1.25
N ASP A 48 0.51 -14.67 -1.81
CA ASP A 48 1.83 -14.76 -1.20
C ASP A 48 2.23 -13.55 -0.34
N THR A 49 1.39 -12.52 -0.25
CA THR A 49 1.62 -11.34 0.61
C THR A 49 0.69 -11.35 1.82
N ASP A 50 -0.36 -10.52 1.83
CA ASP A 50 -1.32 -10.40 2.93
C ASP A 50 -2.56 -11.27 2.67
N SER A 51 -2.34 -12.56 2.42
CA SER A 51 -3.39 -13.53 2.02
C SER A 51 -4.26 -13.06 0.85
N GLY A 52 -3.69 -12.24 -0.05
CA GLY A 52 -4.42 -11.68 -1.18
C GLY A 52 -5.30 -10.47 -0.87
N ALA A 53 -5.06 -9.74 0.22
CA ALA A 53 -5.74 -8.48 0.48
C ALA A 53 -5.57 -7.45 -0.64
N ASP A 54 -6.55 -6.56 -0.78
CA ASP A 54 -6.44 -5.37 -1.62
C ASP A 54 -5.90 -4.21 -0.79
N GLN A 55 -4.56 -4.04 -0.78
CA GLN A 55 -3.92 -2.99 0.01
C GLN A 55 -4.24 -1.59 -0.47
N LEU A 56 -4.62 -1.42 -1.75
CA LEU A 56 -5.10 -0.13 -2.25
C LEU A 56 -6.36 0.27 -1.50
N GLU A 57 -7.32 -0.63 -1.38
CA GLU A 57 -8.58 -0.36 -0.69
C GLU A 57 -8.36 -0.12 0.82
N GLN A 58 -7.49 -0.91 1.45
CA GLN A 58 -7.11 -0.68 2.85
C GLN A 58 -6.45 0.71 3.04
N LEU A 59 -5.56 1.14 2.14
CA LEU A 59 -4.92 2.45 2.22
C LEU A 59 -5.89 3.59 1.93
N ARG A 60 -6.85 3.42 1.01
CA ARG A 60 -7.94 4.38 0.79
C ARG A 60 -8.78 4.59 2.05
N GLN A 61 -9.07 3.52 2.78
CA GLN A 61 -9.80 3.60 4.06
C GLN A 61 -8.96 4.23 5.18
N LEU A 62 -7.65 4.04 5.16
CA LEU A 62 -6.74 4.64 6.15
C LEU A 62 -6.44 6.11 5.89
N PHE A 63 -6.60 6.57 4.64
CA PHE A 63 -6.34 7.94 4.18
C PHE A 63 -7.51 8.49 3.35
N PRO A 64 -8.73 8.57 3.91
CA PRO A 64 -9.92 9.02 3.18
C PRO A 64 -9.83 10.49 2.73
N GLU A 65 -8.91 11.27 3.29
CA GLU A 65 -8.68 12.67 2.92
C GLU A 65 -7.86 12.86 1.64
N TYR A 66 -7.35 11.77 1.03
CA TYR A 66 -6.54 11.81 -0.19
C TYR A 66 -7.23 11.15 -1.38
N ASN A 67 -6.85 11.58 -2.59
CA ASN A 67 -7.26 10.93 -3.83
C ASN A 67 -6.26 9.83 -4.18
N ALA A 68 -6.72 8.60 -4.32
CA ALA A 68 -5.86 7.46 -4.62
C ALA A 68 -5.66 7.25 -6.13
N PHE A 69 -4.41 7.35 -6.59
CA PHE A 69 -3.99 7.03 -7.95
C PHE A 69 -3.00 5.85 -7.90
N TYR A 70 -3.49 4.67 -8.27
CA TYR A 70 -2.70 3.45 -8.27
C TYR A 70 -2.19 3.12 -9.67
N GLY A 71 -0.89 2.81 -9.76
CA GLY A 71 -0.23 2.35 -10.98
C GLY A 71 0.44 0.98 -10.75
N PRO A 72 -0.09 -0.12 -11.30
CA PRO A 72 0.57 -1.42 -11.21
C PRO A 72 1.88 -1.39 -12.03
N ALA A 73 2.99 -1.77 -11.40
CA ALA A 73 4.25 -2.02 -12.10
C ALA A 73 4.31 -3.47 -12.61
N LEU A 74 3.61 -4.37 -11.93
CA LEU A 74 3.42 -5.76 -12.30
C LEU A 74 1.93 -6.11 -12.27
N GLU A 75 1.47 -6.79 -13.31
CA GLU A 75 0.16 -7.44 -13.38
C GLU A 75 0.35 -8.84 -13.96
N ARG A 76 -0.13 -9.86 -13.25
CA ARG A 76 0.06 -11.27 -13.62
C ARG A 76 -1.18 -12.09 -13.23
N SER A 77 -1.36 -13.24 -13.87
CA SER A 77 -2.32 -14.25 -13.40
C SER A 77 -1.88 -14.86 -12.05
N GLY A 78 -2.79 -15.60 -11.41
CA GLY A 78 -2.51 -16.30 -10.15
C GLY A 78 -2.83 -15.49 -8.90
N GLY A 79 -3.70 -14.48 -9.02
CA GLY A 79 -4.30 -13.80 -7.88
C GLY A 79 -5.40 -14.62 -7.20
N THR A 80 -5.95 -14.06 -6.13
CA THR A 80 -7.11 -14.62 -5.42
C THR A 80 -8.23 -14.97 -6.39
N ASN A 81 -8.94 -16.07 -6.14
CA ASN A 81 -10.04 -16.56 -6.98
C ASN A 81 -9.65 -16.80 -8.45
N ARG A 82 -8.39 -17.20 -8.70
CA ARG A 82 -7.81 -17.37 -10.05
C ARG A 82 -7.80 -16.07 -10.88
N GLY A 83 -7.88 -14.92 -10.20
CA GLY A 83 -7.83 -13.60 -10.83
C GLY A 83 -6.42 -13.12 -11.14
N LEU A 84 -6.32 -11.82 -11.39
CA LEU A 84 -5.04 -11.12 -11.52
C LEU A 84 -4.49 -10.77 -10.13
N ARG A 85 -3.16 -10.74 -10.01
CA ARG A 85 -2.45 -10.12 -8.91
C ARG A 85 -1.69 -8.91 -9.43
N GLN A 86 -1.63 -7.86 -8.62
CA GLN A 86 -0.94 -6.63 -8.97
C GLN A 86 0.06 -6.23 -7.88
N PHE A 87 1.14 -5.57 -8.32
CA PHE A 87 2.12 -4.97 -7.42
C PHE A 87 2.60 -3.65 -8.03
N GLY A 88 2.64 -2.58 -7.25
CA GLY A 88 2.94 -1.27 -7.82
C GLY A 88 3.03 -0.13 -6.83
N ASN A 89 2.78 1.07 -7.35
CA ASN A 89 2.90 2.32 -6.62
C ASN A 89 1.53 2.97 -6.45
N LEU A 90 1.34 3.64 -5.32
CA LEU A 90 0.17 4.43 -5.00
C LEU A 90 0.59 5.88 -4.74
N ILE A 91 -0.05 6.81 -5.43
CA ILE A 91 -0.03 8.23 -5.08
C ILE A 91 -1.32 8.55 -4.31
N LEU A 92 -1.17 9.14 -3.13
CA LEU A 92 -2.24 9.70 -2.32
C LEU A 92 -2.05 11.21 -2.24
#